data_AF-A0A528HR51-F1
#
_entry.id   AF-A0A528HR51-F1
#
_cell.length_a   1.000
_cell.length_b   1.000
_cell.length_c   1.000
_cell.angle_alpha   90.00
_cell.angle_beta   90.00
_cell.angle_gamma   90.00
#
_symmetry.space_group_name_H-M   'P 1'
#
loop_
_entity.id
_entity.type
_entity.pdbx_description
1 polymer ?
#
loop_
_entity_poly.entity_id
_entity_poly.type
_entity_poly.pdbx_seq_one_letter_code
_entity_poly.pdbx_strand_id
1 'polypeptide(L)'
;LLFRAGDRTEASFSLRVAAMAVGEDPGIAPDYLSLGGQRIRTDIGHILPLTFYGPRGTIRTISATTVLGGQADGGIIRDRIVVIGATATGTGDVFPTPFDPVLPGVEVMSTAIAHLLTGDGIVRDQYVRLADTGFAMVLPVVLVGLLAWRRNAIGLAAVFGVVVIWFVVNMTAFSHHIWLSAALPMAAAVPPAILFGAAQLWLGRNQA
;
A
#
# COMPACT_ATOMS: atom_id res chain seq x y z
N LEU A 1 4.42 -8.68 8.64
CA LEU A 1 3.60 -9.68 9.37
C LEU A 1 4.43 -10.57 10.25
N LEU A 2 5.68 -10.84 9.89
CA LEU A 2 6.61 -11.58 10.72
C LEU A 2 7.64 -10.61 11.27
N PHE A 3 8.09 -10.82 12.50
CA PHE A 3 9.20 -10.08 13.08
C PHE A 3 10.19 -11.05 13.72
N ARG A 4 11.46 -10.64 13.76
CA ARG A 4 12.52 -11.45 14.35
C ARG A 4 12.67 -11.09 15.83
N ALA A 5 12.55 -12.09 16.70
CA ALA A 5 12.81 -11.98 18.13
C ALA A 5 13.95 -12.95 18.49
N GLY A 6 15.18 -12.44 18.48
CA GLY A 6 16.39 -13.27 18.60
C GLY A 6 16.51 -14.21 17.39
N ASP A 7 16.61 -15.51 17.65
CA ASP A 7 16.70 -16.54 16.61
C ASP A 7 15.34 -17.03 16.11
N ARG A 8 14.23 -16.50 16.66
CA ARG A 8 12.86 -16.92 16.30
C ARG A 8 12.18 -15.89 15.40
N THR A 9 11.38 -16.41 14.49
CA THR A 9 10.46 -15.60 13.68
C THR A 9 9.08 -15.72 14.30
N GLU A 10 8.52 -14.60 14.73
CA GLU A 10 7.25 -14.52 15.44
C GLU A 10 6.18 -13.84 14.57
N ALA A 11 4.94 -14.29 14.72
CA ALA A 11 3.79 -13.67 14.09
C ALA A 11 3.46 -12.34 14.76
N SER A 12 3.18 -11.30 13.96
CA SER A 12 2.65 -10.03 14.46
C SER A 12 1.33 -10.25 15.20
N PHE A 13 0.96 -9.30 16.07
CA PHE A 13 -0.30 -9.36 16.80
C PHE A 13 -1.49 -9.67 15.89
N SER A 14 -1.65 -8.91 14.80
CA SER A 14 -2.76 -9.10 13.85
C SER A 14 -2.76 -10.49 13.21
N LEU A 15 -1.58 -11.02 12.85
CA LEU A 15 -1.46 -12.36 12.28
C LEU A 15 -1.81 -13.44 13.30
N ARG A 16 -1.35 -13.29 14.54
CA ARG A 16 -1.64 -14.24 15.61
C ARG A 16 -3.12 -14.25 15.98
N VAL A 17 -3.76 -13.08 16.02
CA VAL A 17 -5.21 -12.97 16.25
C VAL A 17 -5.99 -13.64 15.10
N ALA A 18 -5.62 -13.39 13.85
CA ALA A 18 -6.26 -14.02 12.71
C ALA A 18 -6.08 -15.55 12.73
N ALA A 19 -4.88 -16.05 13.05
CA ALA A 19 -4.60 -17.48 13.21
C ALA A 19 -5.45 -18.13 14.30
N MET A 20 -5.55 -17.49 15.47
CA MET A 20 -6.41 -17.97 16.56
C MET A 20 -7.89 -17.97 16.19
N ALA A 21 -8.34 -16.99 15.41
CA ALA A 21 -9.74 -16.92 14.97
C ALA A 21 -10.10 -18.03 13.97
N VAL A 22 -9.14 -18.42 13.12
CA VAL A 22 -9.30 -19.54 12.17
C VAL A 22 -9.11 -20.89 12.85
N GLY A 23 -8.29 -20.96 13.90
CA GLY A 23 -7.94 -22.21 14.60
C GLY A 23 -6.82 -22.99 13.91
N GLU A 24 -6.06 -22.36 13.02
CA GLU A 24 -4.95 -22.96 12.29
C GLU A 24 -3.71 -22.05 12.33
N ASP A 25 -2.53 -22.67 12.38
CA ASP A 25 -1.27 -21.93 12.26
C ASP A 25 -1.07 -21.43 10.82
N PRO A 26 -0.55 -20.20 10.64
CA PRO A 26 -0.31 -19.64 9.31
C PRO A 26 0.82 -20.40 8.61
N GLY A 27 0.53 -20.93 7.42
CA GLY A 27 1.56 -21.48 6.54
C GLY A 27 2.35 -20.35 5.88
N ILE A 28 3.68 -20.41 5.98
CA ILE A 28 4.56 -19.38 5.44
C ILE A 28 5.24 -19.94 4.18
N ALA A 29 4.96 -19.33 3.03
CA ALA A 29 5.66 -19.59 1.78
C ALA A 29 6.50 -18.35 1.40
N PRO A 30 7.46 -18.43 0.47
CA PRO A 30 8.33 -17.29 0.14
C PRO A 30 7.59 -16.00 -0.27
N ASP A 31 6.47 -16.14 -1.00
CA ASP A 31 5.79 -15.01 -1.63
C ASP A 31 4.37 -14.76 -1.11
N TYR A 32 3.87 -15.66 -0.26
CA TYR A 32 2.52 -15.60 0.27
C TYR A 32 2.44 -16.27 1.64
N LEU A 33 1.38 -15.94 2.36
CA LEU A 33 1.00 -16.58 3.61
C LEU A 33 -0.32 -17.30 3.41
N SER A 34 -0.46 -18.53 3.90
CA SER A 34 -1.72 -19.28 3.86
C SER A 34 -2.38 -19.31 5.22
N LEU A 35 -3.65 -18.96 5.30
CA LEU A 35 -4.43 -19.01 6.53
C LEU A 35 -5.88 -19.37 6.19
N GLY A 36 -6.44 -20.38 6.87
CA GLY A 36 -7.85 -20.80 6.68
C GLY A 36 -8.17 -21.20 5.25
N GLY A 37 -7.24 -21.88 4.57
CA GLY A 37 -7.35 -22.25 3.16
C GLY A 37 -7.20 -21.11 2.15
N GLN A 38 -7.09 -19.85 2.60
CA GLN A 38 -6.85 -18.70 1.73
C GLN A 38 -5.35 -18.45 1.53
N ARG A 39 -4.99 -17.93 0.35
CA ARG A 39 -3.63 -17.44 0.05
C ARG A 39 -3.60 -15.93 0.10
N ILE A 40 -2.94 -15.39 1.11
CA ILE A 40 -2.75 -13.97 1.35
C ILE A 40 -1.41 -13.57 0.71
N ARG A 41 -1.47 -12.81 -0.38
CA ARG A 41 -0.26 -12.32 -1.04
C ARG A 41 0.39 -11.23 -0.21
N THR A 42 1.67 -11.39 0.06
CA THR A 42 2.42 -10.42 0.87
C THR A 42 3.48 -9.72 0.03
N ASP A 43 3.89 -8.56 0.52
CA ASP A 43 5.03 -7.84 -0.02
C ASP A 43 6.36 -8.42 0.52
N ILE A 44 7.50 -7.93 0.03
CA ILE A 44 8.86 -8.31 0.46
C ILE A 44 8.94 -8.35 1.98
N GLY A 45 9.47 -9.45 2.51
CA GLY A 45 9.60 -9.65 3.96
C GLY A 45 8.26 -9.92 4.67
N HIS A 46 7.27 -10.44 3.94
CA HIS A 46 5.93 -10.72 4.46
C HIS A 46 5.24 -9.49 5.05
N ILE A 47 5.44 -8.32 4.45
CA ILE A 47 4.70 -7.11 4.82
C ILE A 47 3.28 -7.25 4.27
N LEU A 48 2.28 -6.86 5.07
CA LEU A 48 0.88 -6.82 4.63
C LEU A 48 0.57 -5.40 4.16
N PRO A 49 0.32 -5.18 2.86
CA PRO A 49 -0.24 -3.93 2.40
C PRO A 49 -1.63 -3.71 3.02
N LEU A 50 -1.85 -2.52 3.58
CA LEU A 50 -3.13 -2.14 4.16
C LEU A 50 -3.90 -1.21 3.23
N THR A 51 -5.20 -1.45 3.17
CA THR A 51 -6.19 -0.62 2.49
C THR A 51 -7.19 -0.25 3.57
N PHE A 52 -7.21 1.02 3.94
CA PHE A 52 -8.11 1.46 5.00
C PHE A 52 -9.55 1.50 4.47
N TYR A 53 -10.49 1.00 5.27
CA TYR A 53 -11.89 0.95 4.86
C TYR A 53 -12.60 2.32 4.88
N GLY A 54 -12.04 3.30 5.59
CA GLY A 54 -12.62 4.64 5.71
C GLY A 54 -12.02 5.44 6.87
N PRO A 55 -12.67 6.55 7.27
CA PRO A 55 -12.24 7.35 8.42
C PRO A 55 -12.46 6.60 9.74
N ARG A 56 -12.04 7.19 10.87
CA ARG A 56 -12.25 6.59 12.21
C ARG A 56 -13.68 6.10 12.43
N GLY A 57 -13.83 4.95 13.08
CA GLY A 57 -15.12 4.35 13.38
C GLY A 57 -15.78 3.65 12.19
N THR A 58 -15.07 3.50 11.06
CA THR A 58 -15.53 2.63 9.96
C THR A 58 -15.57 1.19 10.42
N ILE A 59 -14.54 0.76 11.16
CA ILE A 59 -14.66 -0.45 11.98
C ILE A 59 -15.43 -0.07 13.23
N ARG A 60 -16.52 -0.81 13.49
CA ARG A 60 -17.42 -0.54 14.61
C ARG A 60 -16.65 -0.42 15.92
N THR A 61 -16.68 0.78 16.50
CA THR A 61 -15.95 1.11 17.72
C THR A 61 -16.93 1.47 18.83
N ILE A 62 -16.69 0.96 20.04
CA ILE A 62 -17.56 1.15 21.20
C ILE A 62 -16.68 1.59 22.37
N SER A 63 -17.13 2.61 23.12
CA SER A 63 -16.38 3.05 24.30
C SER A 63 -16.32 1.95 25.36
N ALA A 64 -15.13 1.75 25.92
CA ALA A 64 -14.94 0.84 27.04
C ALA A 64 -15.81 1.23 28.25
N THR A 65 -16.06 2.53 28.48
CA THR A 65 -16.94 2.98 29.57
C THR A 65 -18.39 2.54 29.40
N THR A 66 -18.89 2.49 28.16
CA THR A 66 -20.24 2.00 27.81
C THR A 66 -20.36 0.48 28.02
N VAL A 67 -19.29 -0.26 27.75
CA VAL A 67 -19.25 -1.71 28.00
C VAL A 67 -19.19 -1.99 29.50
N LEU A 68 -18.30 -1.31 30.23
CA LEU A 68 -18.14 -1.47 31.68
C LEU A 68 -19.36 -1.02 32.48
N GLY A 69 -20.12 -0.03 31.97
CA GLY A 69 -21.37 0.39 32.57
C GLY A 69 -22.58 -0.51 32.25
N GLY A 70 -22.40 -1.56 31.46
CA GLY A 70 -23.46 -2.51 31.11
C GLY A 70 -24.48 -1.98 30.11
N GLN A 71 -24.17 -0.91 29.37
CA GLN A 71 -25.08 -0.33 28.37
C GLN A 71 -24.88 -0.91 26.96
N ALA A 72 -23.85 -1.75 26.77
CA ALA A 72 -23.59 -2.43 25.50
C ALA A 72 -24.40 -3.74 25.39
N ASP A 73 -25.08 -3.92 24.26
CA ASP A 73 -25.75 -5.19 23.93
C ASP A 73 -24.71 -6.32 23.74
N GLY A 74 -24.80 -7.40 24.51
CA GLY A 74 -23.88 -8.53 24.42
C GLY A 74 -23.82 -9.18 23.03
N GLY A 75 -24.88 -9.07 22.22
CA GLY A 75 -24.91 -9.56 20.84
C GLY A 75 -23.88 -8.90 19.92
N ILE A 76 -23.34 -7.74 20.29
CA ILE A 76 -22.36 -7.01 19.49
C ILE A 76 -20.92 -7.51 19.71
N ILE A 77 -20.70 -8.24 20.81
CA ILE A 77 -19.39 -8.77 21.24
C ILE A 77 -19.31 -10.28 21.00
N ARG A 78 -20.42 -10.99 21.20
CA ARG A 78 -20.47 -12.45 21.11
C ARG A 78 -20.06 -12.93 19.71
N ASP A 79 -19.18 -13.94 19.67
CA ASP A 79 -18.66 -14.57 18.45
C ASP A 79 -17.99 -13.57 17.48
N ARG A 80 -17.44 -12.47 18.03
CA ARG A 80 -16.67 -11.46 17.29
C ARG A 80 -15.24 -11.38 17.81
N ILE A 81 -14.34 -10.95 16.93
CA ILE A 81 -13.00 -10.52 17.33
C ILE A 81 -13.12 -9.09 17.85
N VAL A 82 -12.78 -8.89 19.12
CA VAL A 82 -12.79 -7.57 19.76
C VAL A 82 -11.35 -7.16 20.05
N VAL A 83 -10.95 -6.03 19.48
CA VAL A 83 -9.63 -5.43 19.71
C VAL A 83 -9.80 -4.25 20.66
N ILE A 84 -9.09 -4.29 21.79
CA ILE A 84 -9.17 -3.25 22.83
C ILE A 84 -7.93 -2.36 22.72
N GLY A 85 -8.13 -1.05 22.65
CA GLY A 85 -7.03 -0.09 22.58
C GLY A 85 -7.47 1.34 22.83
N ALA A 86 -6.49 2.25 22.89
CA ALA A 86 -6.74 3.66 23.11
C ALA A 86 -7.23 4.34 21.81
N THR A 87 -8.24 5.19 21.94
CA THR A 87 -8.79 5.98 20.81
C THR A 87 -8.65 7.48 21.01
N ALA A 88 -8.03 7.91 22.12
CA ALA A 88 -7.77 9.31 22.39
C ALA A 88 -6.73 9.87 21.42
N THR A 89 -6.99 11.04 20.86
CA THR A 89 -6.08 11.67 19.87
C THR A 89 -4.78 12.20 20.48
N GLY A 90 -4.70 12.33 21.81
CA GLY A 90 -3.55 12.83 22.54
C GLY A 90 -2.61 11.76 23.14
N THR A 91 -2.93 10.47 22.99
CA THR A 91 -2.12 9.37 23.58
C THR A 91 -0.93 8.95 22.73
N GLY A 92 -0.76 9.49 21.53
CA GLY A 92 0.35 9.16 20.61
C GLY A 92 0.14 7.88 19.78
N ASP A 93 -0.85 7.05 20.10
CA ASP A 93 -1.24 5.87 19.31
C ASP A 93 -2.21 6.22 18.17
N VAL A 94 -1.76 7.12 17.29
CA VAL A 94 -2.51 7.59 16.13
C VAL A 94 -1.64 7.55 14.88
N PHE A 95 -2.24 7.17 13.76
CA PHE A 95 -1.58 7.02 12.48
C PHE A 95 -2.32 7.83 11.39
N PRO A 96 -1.60 8.64 10.59
CA PRO A 96 -2.22 9.33 9.47
C PRO A 96 -2.53 8.33 8.34
N THR A 97 -3.74 8.43 7.81
CA THR A 97 -4.24 7.64 6.68
C THR A 97 -4.89 8.55 5.64
N PRO A 98 -5.15 8.08 4.41
CA PRO A 98 -5.85 8.88 3.40
C PRO A 98 -7.24 9.36 3.82
N PHE A 99 -7.90 8.68 4.76
CA PHE A 99 -9.25 9.02 5.21
C PHE A 99 -9.28 9.78 6.53
N ASP A 100 -8.24 9.66 7.36
CA ASP A 100 -8.19 10.26 8.69
C ASP A 100 -6.75 10.57 9.10
N PRO A 101 -6.42 11.84 9.46
CA PRO A 101 -5.06 12.22 9.84
C PRO A 101 -4.62 11.69 11.22
N VAL A 102 -5.55 11.24 12.05
CA VAL A 102 -5.28 10.75 13.42
C VAL A 102 -6.09 9.48 13.73
N LEU A 103 -6.02 8.50 12.83
CA LEU A 103 -6.69 7.20 12.98
C LEU A 103 -6.11 6.43 14.18
N PRO A 104 -6.92 5.92 15.12
CA PRO A 104 -6.42 5.15 16.25
C PRO A 104 -5.64 3.88 15.84
N GLY A 105 -4.54 3.58 16.52
CA GLY A 105 -3.73 2.38 16.26
C GLY A 105 -4.52 1.08 16.36
N VAL A 106 -5.49 1.01 17.28
CA VAL A 106 -6.41 -0.13 17.42
C VAL A 106 -7.23 -0.39 16.15
N GLU A 107 -7.61 0.67 15.42
CA GLU A 107 -8.37 0.55 14.16
C GLU A 107 -7.45 0.13 13.00
N VAL A 108 -6.18 0.57 13.01
CA VAL A 108 -5.14 0.06 12.08
C VAL A 108 -4.94 -1.44 12.27
N MET A 109 -4.79 -1.91 13.52
CA MET A 109 -4.62 -3.33 13.82
C MET A 109 -5.86 -4.13 13.44
N SER A 110 -7.06 -3.58 13.68
CA SER A 110 -8.33 -4.20 13.31
C SER A 110 -8.50 -4.32 11.80
N THR A 111 -8.06 -3.31 11.04
CA THR A 111 -8.02 -3.35 9.56
C THR A 111 -7.10 -4.48 9.09
N ALA A 112 -5.92 -4.63 9.69
CA ALA A 112 -5.00 -5.72 9.34
C ALA A 112 -5.59 -7.10 9.67
N ILE A 113 -6.26 -7.26 10.81
CA ILE A 113 -6.94 -8.53 11.17
C ILE A 113 -8.05 -8.84 10.17
N ALA A 114 -8.89 -7.84 9.84
CA ALA A 114 -9.96 -8.00 8.86
C ALA A 114 -9.40 -8.50 7.52
N HIS A 115 -8.40 -7.81 6.95
CA HIS A 115 -7.73 -8.19 5.71
C HIS A 115 -7.21 -9.64 5.70
N LEU A 116 -6.67 -10.11 6.83
CA LEU A 116 -6.15 -11.47 6.95
C LEU A 116 -7.25 -12.54 6.96
N LEU A 117 -8.47 -12.17 7.36
CA LEU A 117 -9.62 -13.09 7.43
C LEU A 117 -10.48 -13.05 6.16
N THR A 118 -10.59 -11.89 5.53
CA THR A 118 -11.38 -11.67 4.30
C THR A 118 -10.58 -11.93 3.03
N GLY A 119 -9.26 -11.73 3.06
CA GLY A 119 -8.40 -11.83 1.89
C GLY A 119 -8.61 -10.70 0.86
N ASP A 120 -9.26 -9.59 1.25
CA ASP A 120 -9.57 -8.43 0.39
C ASP A 120 -8.46 -7.37 0.32
N GLY A 121 -7.28 -7.69 0.85
CA GLY A 121 -6.13 -6.80 0.86
C GLY A 121 -5.58 -6.49 -0.54
N ILE A 122 -4.99 -5.31 -0.69
CA ILE A 122 -4.32 -4.91 -1.93
C ILE A 122 -3.06 -5.74 -2.19
N VAL A 123 -2.87 -6.15 -3.43
CA VAL A 123 -1.76 -6.99 -3.87
C VAL A 123 -0.54 -6.15 -4.20
N ARG A 124 0.57 -6.46 -3.53
CA ARG A 124 1.89 -5.85 -3.73
C ARG A 124 2.98 -6.94 -3.68
N ASP A 125 2.81 -8.00 -4.47
CA ASP A 125 3.73 -9.13 -4.47
C ASP A 125 5.00 -8.87 -5.31
N GLN A 126 5.89 -9.86 -5.37
CA GLN A 126 7.14 -9.79 -6.14
C GLN A 126 6.90 -9.50 -7.64
N TYR A 127 5.79 -9.95 -8.22
CA TYR A 127 5.50 -9.72 -9.64
C TYR A 127 5.11 -8.28 -9.88
N VAL A 128 4.32 -7.69 -8.98
CA VAL A 128 3.99 -6.26 -9.01
C VAL A 128 5.27 -5.41 -8.88
N ARG A 129 6.23 -5.83 -8.04
CA ARG A 129 7.52 -5.15 -7.92
C ARG A 129 8.38 -5.29 -9.17
N LEU A 130 8.42 -6.46 -9.77
CA LEU A 130 9.14 -6.67 -11.02
C LEU A 130 8.55 -5.80 -12.14
N ALA A 131 7.22 -5.67 -12.18
CA ALA A 131 6.54 -4.76 -13.10
C ALA A 131 6.94 -3.30 -12.84
N ASP A 132 6.97 -2.85 -11.59
CA ASP A 132 7.44 -1.50 -11.24
C ASP A 132 8.88 -1.24 -11.71
N THR A 133 9.78 -2.19 -11.51
CA THR A 133 11.15 -2.10 -12.01
C THR A 133 11.20 -2.00 -13.53
N GLY A 134 10.40 -2.81 -14.23
CA GLY A 134 10.27 -2.76 -15.69
C GLY A 134 9.78 -1.38 -16.17
N PHE A 135 8.71 -0.85 -15.58
CA PHE A 135 8.21 0.49 -15.89
C PHE A 135 9.23 1.57 -15.57
N ALA A 136 9.96 1.45 -14.46
CA ALA A 136 10.99 2.40 -14.07
C ALA A 136 12.20 2.41 -15.02
N MET A 137 12.45 1.34 -15.77
CA MET A 137 13.49 1.32 -16.82
C MET A 137 12.96 1.81 -18.17
N VAL A 138 11.78 1.35 -18.59
CA VAL A 138 11.25 1.61 -19.93
C VAL A 138 10.73 3.04 -20.07
N LEU A 139 10.00 3.53 -19.07
CA LEU A 139 9.27 4.80 -19.16
C LEU A 139 10.23 6.01 -19.29
N PRO A 140 11.35 6.12 -18.55
CA PRO A 140 12.35 7.16 -18.79
C PRO A 140 12.91 7.16 -20.22
N VAL A 141 13.22 5.98 -20.76
CA VAL A 141 13.76 5.85 -22.13
C VAL A 141 12.74 6.33 -23.16
N VAL A 142 11.47 5.96 -22.99
CA VAL A 142 10.38 6.43 -23.86
C VAL A 142 10.21 7.95 -23.77
N LEU A 143 10.16 8.50 -22.55
CA LEU A 143 9.96 9.95 -22.36
C LEU A 143 11.11 10.77 -22.94
N VAL A 144 12.37 10.39 -22.65
CA VAL A 144 13.54 11.08 -23.20
C VAL A 144 13.64 10.88 -24.71
N GLY A 145 13.34 9.68 -25.21
CA GLY A 145 13.31 9.39 -26.64
C GLY A 145 12.30 10.25 -27.40
N LEU A 146 11.09 10.42 -26.85
CA LEU A 146 10.06 11.31 -27.41
C LEU A 146 10.52 12.78 -27.41
N LEU A 147 11.13 13.23 -26.31
CA LEU A 147 11.66 14.58 -26.19
C LEU A 147 12.82 14.83 -27.18
N ALA A 148 13.62 13.81 -27.47
CA ALA A 148 14.70 13.87 -28.44
C ALA A 148 14.20 13.83 -29.89
N TRP A 149 13.13 13.08 -30.18
CA TRP A 149 12.63 12.89 -31.54
C TRP A 149 12.00 14.15 -32.13
N ARG A 150 11.15 14.86 -31.38
CA ARG A 150 10.49 16.09 -31.88
C ARG A 150 10.56 17.21 -30.86
N ARG A 151 11.42 18.19 -31.09
CA ARG A 151 11.58 19.41 -30.27
C ARG A 151 10.47 20.46 -30.50
N ASN A 152 9.24 20.02 -30.77
CA ASN A 152 8.12 20.91 -31.04
C ASN A 152 6.91 20.54 -30.16
N ALA A 153 5.81 21.29 -30.31
CA ALA A 153 4.57 21.06 -29.54
C ALA A 153 4.05 19.61 -29.63
N ILE A 154 4.33 18.89 -30.72
CA ILE A 154 3.91 17.50 -30.92
C ILE A 154 4.69 16.55 -29.99
N GLY A 155 6.00 16.78 -29.80
CA GLY A 155 6.80 15.98 -28.87
C GLY A 155 6.36 16.18 -27.41
N LEU A 156 6.04 17.42 -27.04
CA LEU A 156 5.52 17.72 -25.70
C LEU A 156 4.12 17.13 -25.49
N ALA A 157 3.25 17.19 -26.49
CA ALA A 157 1.94 16.54 -26.46
C ALA A 157 2.07 15.01 -26.34
N ALA A 158 3.05 14.39 -27.02
CA ALA A 158 3.31 12.96 -26.90
C ALA A 158 3.80 12.58 -25.49
N VAL A 159 4.72 13.34 -24.91
CA VAL A 159 5.17 13.17 -23.50
C VAL A 159 3.99 13.26 -22.54
N PHE A 160 3.15 14.29 -22.69
CA PHE A 160 1.94 14.44 -21.88
C PHE A 160 1.00 13.24 -22.04
N GLY A 161 0.79 12.78 -23.29
CA GLY A 161 0.01 11.59 -23.58
C GLY A 161 0.53 10.33 -22.86
N VAL A 162 1.85 10.10 -22.86
CA VAL A 162 2.45 8.97 -22.13
C VAL A 162 2.23 9.08 -20.62
N VAL A 163 2.36 10.28 -20.04
CA VAL A 163 2.09 10.49 -18.61
C VAL A 163 0.62 10.22 -18.27
N VAL A 164 -0.32 10.67 -19.12
CA VAL A 164 -1.76 10.39 -18.95
C VAL A 164 -2.04 8.89 -19.06
N ILE A 165 -1.44 8.20 -20.04
CA ILE A 165 -1.58 6.74 -20.18
C ILE A 165 -1.05 6.03 -18.93
N TRP A 166 0.12 6.44 -18.41
CA TRP A 166 0.68 5.87 -17.18
C TRP A 166 -0.25 6.06 -15.99
N PHE A 167 -0.83 7.25 -15.84
CA PHE A 167 -1.82 7.53 -14.80
C PHE A 167 -3.05 6.61 -14.91
N VAL A 168 -3.59 6.43 -16.12
CA VAL A 168 -4.74 5.54 -16.36
C VAL A 168 -4.40 4.08 -16.06
N VAL A 169 -3.22 3.60 -16.45
CA VAL A 169 -2.74 2.25 -16.12
C VAL A 169 -2.67 2.05 -14.61
N ASN A 170 -2.10 3.03 -13.89
CA ASN A 170 -1.97 2.94 -12.43
C ASN A 170 -3.33 2.94 -11.73
N MET A 171 -4.25 3.83 -12.15
CA MET A 171 -5.61 3.90 -11.61
C MET A 171 -6.40 2.61 -11.86
N THR A 172 -6.27 2.04 -13.06
CA THR A 172 -6.93 0.77 -13.42
C THR A 172 -6.37 -0.40 -12.62
N ALA A 173 -5.04 -0.46 -12.44
CA ALA A 173 -4.43 -1.48 -11.59
C ALA A 173 -4.93 -1.37 -10.13
N PHE A 174 -5.00 -0.15 -9.60
CA PHE A 174 -5.48 0.10 -8.25
C PHE A 174 -6.96 -0.31 -8.08
N SER A 175 -7.82 -0.05 -9.07
CA SER A 175 -9.23 -0.50 -9.02
C SER A 175 -9.40 -2.03 -9.04
N HIS A 176 -8.38 -2.76 -9.48
CA HIS A 176 -8.32 -4.22 -9.44
C HIS A 176 -7.52 -4.76 -8.24
N HIS A 177 -7.36 -3.96 -7.17
CA HIS A 177 -6.59 -4.30 -5.97
C HIS A 177 -5.11 -4.61 -6.25
N ILE A 178 -4.50 -3.98 -7.26
CA ILE A 178 -3.07 -4.12 -7.56
C ILE A 178 -2.37 -2.78 -7.32
N TRP A 179 -1.38 -2.77 -6.43
CA TRP A 179 -0.65 -1.56 -6.11
C TRP A 179 0.63 -1.41 -6.94
N LEU A 180 0.51 -0.80 -8.12
CA LEU A 180 1.67 -0.33 -8.90
C LEU A 180 2.21 0.98 -8.34
N SER A 181 3.53 1.13 -8.32
CA SER A 181 4.18 2.36 -7.87
C SER A 181 4.06 3.46 -8.93
N ALA A 182 3.13 4.40 -8.75
CA ALA A 182 3.01 5.56 -9.64
C ALA A 182 4.27 6.45 -9.61
N ALA A 183 4.89 6.55 -8.44
CA ALA A 183 6.00 7.46 -8.18
C ALA A 183 7.34 6.95 -8.72
N LEU A 184 7.61 5.64 -8.68
CA LEU A 184 8.93 5.09 -9.00
C LEU A 184 9.34 5.38 -10.46
N PRO A 185 8.52 5.11 -11.50
CA PRO A 185 8.91 5.41 -12.88
C PRO A 185 9.02 6.92 -13.15
N MET A 186 8.18 7.72 -12.49
CA MET A 186 8.23 9.18 -12.60
C MET A 186 9.54 9.72 -12.00
N ALA A 187 9.90 9.27 -10.81
CA ALA A 187 11.16 9.64 -10.16
C ALA A 187 12.37 9.18 -10.97
N ALA A 188 12.32 7.98 -11.56
CA ALA A 188 13.37 7.48 -12.44
C ALA A 188 13.53 8.30 -13.73
N ALA A 189 12.44 8.90 -14.23
CA ALA A 189 12.45 9.69 -15.46
C ALA A 189 13.02 11.10 -15.29
N VAL A 190 12.96 11.67 -14.08
CA VAL A 190 13.38 13.05 -13.83
C VAL A 190 14.86 13.30 -14.11
N PRO A 191 15.84 12.53 -13.58
CA PRO A 191 17.25 12.82 -13.81
C PRO A 191 17.66 12.74 -15.30
N PRO A 192 17.30 11.70 -16.07
CA PRO A 192 17.59 11.64 -17.50
C PRO A 192 16.96 12.79 -18.29
N ALA A 193 15.72 13.18 -17.96
CA ALA A 193 15.04 14.30 -18.62
C ALA A 193 15.74 15.64 -18.36
N ILE A 194 16.16 15.90 -17.11
CA ILE A 194 16.92 17.11 -16.74
C ILE A 194 18.28 17.14 -17.44
N LEU A 195 19.04 16.04 -17.40
CA LEU A 195 20.34 15.95 -18.05
C LEU A 195 20.23 16.16 -19.56
N PHE A 196 19.21 15.56 -20.18
CA PHE A 196 18.92 15.77 -21.59
C PHE A 196 18.62 17.24 -21.88
N GLY A 197 17.72 17.87 -21.11
CA GLY A 197 17.39 19.29 -21.26
C GLY A 197 18.60 20.21 -21.09
N ALA A 198 19.43 19.98 -20.08
CA ALA A 198 20.64 20.75 -19.83
C ALA A 198 21.67 20.62 -20.96
N ALA A 199 21.91 19.39 -21.44
CA ALA A 199 22.80 19.14 -22.57
C ALA A 199 22.31 19.85 -23.84
N GLN A 200 21.01 19.86 -24.09
CA GLN A 200 20.42 20.59 -25.23
C GLN A 200 20.61 22.11 -25.12
N LEU A 201 20.38 22.69 -23.94
CA LEU A 201 20.58 24.13 -23.72
C LEU A 201 22.05 24.53 -23.88
N TRP A 202 22.98 23.69 -23.43
CA TRP A 202 24.41 23.94 -23.58
C TRP A 202 24.86 23.86 -25.04
N LEU A 203 24.44 22.82 -25.78
CA LEU A 203 24.74 22.68 -27.20
C LEU A 203 24.12 23.80 -28.04
N GLY A 204 22.89 24.22 -27.73
CA GLY A 204 22.24 25.33 -28.42
C GLY A 204 22.93 26.69 -28.21
N ARG A 205 23.53 26.91 -27.03
CA ARG A 205 24.32 28.12 -26.74
C ARG A 205 25.65 28.19 -27.50
N ASN A 206 26.24 27.05 -27.85
CA ASN A 206 27.50 27.01 -28.62
C ASN A 206 27.28 27.11 -30.14
N GLN A 207 26.03 27.10 -30.61
CA GLN A 207 25.68 27.19 -32.04
C GLN A 207 25.12 28.57 -32.45
N ALA A 208 24.96 29.50 -31.51
CA ALA A 208 24.52 30.88 -31.73
C ALA A 208 25.68 31.85 -31.48
#